data_AF-A0A960JX72-F1
#
_entry.id   AF-A0A960JX72-F1
#
_cell.length_a   1.000
_cell.length_b   1.000
_cell.length_c   1.000
_cell.angle_alpha   90.00
_cell.angle_beta   90.00
_cell.angle_gamma   90.00
#
_symmetry.space_group_name_H-M   'P 1'
#
loop_
_entity.id
_entity.type
_entity.pdbx_description
1 polymer ?
#
loop_
_entity_poly.entity_id
_entity_poly.type
_entity_poly.pdbx_seq_one_letter_code
_entity_poly.pdbx_strand_id
1 'polypeptide(L)'
;EEIVYDENGQNLSGTFADYLVPTAVESPKWELGKTVTPSPHHPIGAKGVGESPTVGAPPAIANAVVDALWHLGVRHLDIPITPQKVWKVLRDAGVRG
;
A
#
# COMPACT_ATOMS: atom_id res chain seq x y z
N GLU A 1 -5.64 -2.89 2.25
CA GLU A 1 -6.90 -3.48 2.75
C GLU A 1 -7.24 -4.71 1.90
N GLU A 2 -8.19 -5.54 2.31
CA GLU A 2 -8.71 -6.65 1.50
C GLU A 2 -10.18 -6.92 1.81
N ILE A 3 -10.91 -7.44 0.81
CA ILE A 3 -12.25 -8.00 0.99
C ILE A 3 -12.15 -9.51 0.78
N VAL A 4 -12.44 -10.29 1.82
CA VAL A 4 -12.26 -11.75 1.83
C VAL A 4 -13.61 -12.44 1.79
N TYR A 5 -13.73 -13.47 0.95
CA TYR A 5 -14.91 -14.32 0.84
C TYR A 5 -14.56 -15.77 1.19
N ASP A 6 -15.46 -16.47 1.88
CA ASP A 6 -15.35 -17.92 2.08
C ASP A 6 -15.85 -18.72 0.86
N GLU A 7 -15.73 -20.05 0.93
CA GLU A 7 -16.15 -20.96 -0.14
C GLU A 7 -17.65 -20.91 -0.46
N ASN A 8 -18.48 -20.40 0.47
CA ASN A 8 -19.92 -20.24 0.31
C ASN A 8 -20.30 -18.81 -0.14
N GLY A 9 -19.31 -17.96 -0.42
CA GLY A 9 -19.51 -16.56 -0.83
C GLY A 9 -19.88 -15.62 0.32
N GLN A 10 -19.65 -15.99 1.58
CA GLN A 10 -19.84 -15.08 2.71
C GLN A 10 -18.66 -14.10 2.80
N ASN A 11 -18.96 -12.81 2.94
CA ASN A 11 -17.93 -11.78 3.17
C ASN A 11 -17.44 -11.86 4.62
N LEU A 12 -16.17 -12.22 4.81
CA LEU A 12 -15.51 -12.35 6.11
C LEU A 12 -14.91 -11.02 6.63
N SER A 13 -15.00 -9.97 5.82
CA SER A 13 -14.42 -8.63 6.07
C SER A 13 -15.47 -7.53 6.02
N GLY A 14 -16.72 -7.86 6.36
CA GLY A 14 -17.86 -6.95 6.28
C GLY A 14 -17.93 -5.87 7.36
N THR A 15 -16.98 -5.84 8.30
CA THR A 15 -16.97 -4.91 9.44
C THR A 15 -15.59 -4.27 9.60
N PHE A 16 -15.51 -3.14 10.31
CA PHE A 16 -14.22 -2.50 10.65
C PHE A 16 -13.39 -3.26 11.69
N ALA A 17 -13.91 -4.35 12.27
CA ALA A 17 -13.08 -5.24 13.08
C ALA A 17 -12.06 -5.99 12.21
N ASP A 18 -12.43 -6.29 10.95
CA ASP A 18 -11.65 -7.11 10.02
C ASP A 18 -11.12 -6.30 8.84
N TYR A 19 -11.91 -5.32 8.35
CA TYR A 19 -11.49 -4.38 7.31
C TYR A 19 -10.72 -3.22 7.94
N LEU A 20 -9.40 -3.26 7.79
CA LEU A 20 -8.51 -2.27 8.39
C LEU A 20 -8.74 -0.87 7.81
N VAL A 21 -9.24 0.03 8.64
CA VAL A 21 -9.22 1.49 8.40
C VAL A 21 -8.16 2.09 9.33
N PRO A 22 -7.09 2.72 8.80
CA PRO A 22 -6.01 3.23 9.65
C PRO A 22 -6.51 4.34 10.57
N THR A 23 -6.08 4.33 11.82
CA THR A 23 -6.34 5.42 12.75
C THR A 23 -5.21 6.47 12.68
N ALA A 24 -5.27 7.48 13.54
CA ALA A 24 -4.18 8.45 13.69
C ALA A 24 -2.86 7.83 14.19
N VAL A 25 -2.92 6.66 14.84
CA VAL A 25 -1.72 5.97 15.35
C VAL A 25 -0.98 5.25 14.22
N GLU A 26 -1.70 4.61 13.29
CA GLU A 26 -1.09 3.89 12.16
C GLU A 26 -0.74 4.81 11.00
N SER A 27 -1.45 5.94 10.87
CA SER A 27 -1.20 6.89 9.78
C SER A 27 0.17 7.55 9.94
N PRO A 28 1.07 7.43 8.94
CA PRO A 28 2.37 8.08 9.03
C PRO A 28 2.23 9.60 8.93
N LYS A 29 3.26 10.31 9.36
CA LYS A 29 3.39 11.74 9.06
C LYS A 29 3.72 11.91 7.58
N TRP A 30 3.04 12.83 6.91
CA TRP A 30 3.22 13.09 5.49
C TRP A 30 4.09 14.31 5.26
N GLU A 31 5.09 14.17 4.39
CA GLU A 31 5.83 15.29 3.82
C GLU A 31 5.34 15.54 2.39
N LEU A 32 5.10 16.81 2.04
CA LEU A 32 4.53 17.20 0.76
C LEU A 32 5.49 18.08 -0.03
N GLY A 33 5.65 17.77 -1.32
CA GLY A 33 6.37 18.59 -2.29
C GLY A 33 5.51 18.88 -3.51
N LYS A 34 5.82 19.94 -4.26
CA LYS A 34 5.17 20.23 -5.53
C LYS A 34 6.08 20.97 -6.50
N THR A 35 5.85 20.73 -7.78
CA THR A 35 6.33 21.55 -8.90
C THR A 35 5.12 21.99 -9.73
N VAL A 36 5.29 22.97 -10.60
CA VAL A 36 4.20 23.52 -11.43
C VAL A 36 4.54 23.35 -12.90
N THR A 37 3.82 22.45 -13.55
CA THR A 37 3.85 22.26 -15.01
C THR A 37 2.41 22.38 -15.52
N PRO A 38 1.97 23.58 -15.96
CA PRO A 38 0.59 23.83 -16.33
C PRO A 38 0.09 22.92 -17.47
N SER A 39 -1.22 22.67 -17.52
CA SER A 39 -1.85 22.07 -18.71
C SER A 39 -1.95 23.14 -19.82
N PRO A 40 -1.35 22.94 -21.00
CA PRO A 40 -1.38 23.95 -22.07
C PRO A 40 -2.77 24.15 -22.68
N HIS A 41 -3.71 23.24 -22.41
CA HIS A 41 -5.04 23.23 -23.02
C HIS A 41 -6.17 23.54 -22.03
N HIS A 42 -5.88 23.64 -20.73
CA HIS A 42 -6.89 23.99 -19.74
C HIS A 42 -6.95 25.52 -19.57
N PRO A 43 -8.13 26.17 -19.53
CA PRO A 43 -8.25 27.64 -19.53
C PRO A 43 -7.46 28.38 -18.44
N ILE A 44 -7.19 27.71 -17.31
CA ILE A 44 -6.41 28.24 -16.19
C ILE A 44 -5.15 27.42 -15.89
N GLY A 45 -4.74 26.51 -16.79
CA GLY A 45 -3.56 25.67 -16.63
C GLY A 45 -3.63 24.58 -15.54
N ALA A 46 -4.77 24.40 -14.88
CA ALA A 46 -4.96 23.40 -13.82
C ALA A 46 -4.94 21.95 -14.33
N LYS A 47 -4.59 21.02 -13.42
CA LYS A 47 -4.66 19.57 -13.58
C LYS A 47 -5.37 18.96 -12.38
N GLY A 48 -6.06 17.82 -12.59
CA GLY A 48 -6.62 17.04 -11.49
C GLY A 48 -5.52 16.42 -10.62
N VAL A 49 -5.77 16.34 -9.31
CA VAL A 49 -4.79 15.82 -8.32
C VAL A 49 -5.39 14.92 -7.24
N GLY A 50 -6.72 14.86 -7.11
CA GLY A 50 -7.39 14.19 -5.99
C GLY A 50 -7.05 12.70 -5.85
N GLU A 51 -6.83 12.01 -6.97
CA GLU A 51 -6.48 10.59 -6.99
C GLU A 51 -4.97 10.34 -7.05
N SER A 52 -4.16 11.35 -7.33
CA SER A 52 -2.70 11.22 -7.43
C SER A 52 -2.06 10.52 -6.21
N PRO A 53 -2.38 10.86 -4.95
CA PRO A 53 -1.83 10.14 -3.81
C PRO A 53 -2.33 8.70 -3.73
N THR A 54 -3.62 8.44 -4.00
CA THR A 54 -4.19 7.09 -3.99
C THR A 54 -3.58 6.20 -5.08
N VAL A 55 -3.19 6.77 -6.22
CA VAL A 55 -2.51 6.05 -7.30
C VAL A 55 -1.04 5.81 -6.97
N GLY A 56 -0.33 6.82 -6.45
CA GLY A 56 1.12 6.75 -6.24
C GLY A 56 1.56 6.06 -4.95
N ALA A 57 0.79 6.18 -3.87
CA ALA A 57 1.20 5.66 -2.56
C ALA A 57 1.24 4.13 -2.46
N PRO A 58 0.23 3.36 -2.95
CA PRO A 58 0.27 1.90 -2.87
C PRO A 58 1.53 1.26 -3.50
N PRO A 59 1.93 1.59 -4.75
CA PRO A 59 3.15 1.03 -5.31
C PRO A 59 4.41 1.56 -4.63
N ALA A 60 4.42 2.81 -4.14
CA ALA A 60 5.58 3.32 -3.39
C ALA A 60 5.84 2.52 -2.11
N ILE A 61 4.78 2.21 -1.35
CA ILE A 61 4.87 1.39 -0.14
C ILE A 61 5.26 -0.05 -0.48
N ALA A 62 4.61 -0.66 -1.49
CA ALA A 62 4.91 -2.03 -1.90
C ALA A 62 6.37 -2.19 -2.36
N ASN A 63 6.86 -1.25 -3.17
CA ASN A 63 8.25 -1.24 -3.63
C ASN A 63 9.22 -1.07 -2.48
N ALA A 64 8.93 -0.23 -1.48
CA ALA A 64 9.79 -0.07 -0.31
C ALA A 64 9.94 -1.38 0.48
N VAL A 65 8.86 -2.15 0.65
CA VAL A 65 8.92 -3.45 1.32
C VAL A 65 9.69 -4.48 0.49
N VAL A 66 9.44 -4.54 -0.83
CA VAL A 66 10.17 -5.45 -1.73
C VAL A 66 11.66 -5.12 -1.76
N ASP A 67 12.02 -3.84 -1.81
CA ASP A 67 13.41 -3.38 -1.76
C ASP A 67 14.11 -3.82 -0.46
N ALA A 68 13.45 -3.64 0.70
CA ALA A 68 13.98 -4.10 1.98
C ALA A 68 14.25 -5.62 2.02
N LEU A 69 13.43 -6.40 1.33
CA LEU A 69 13.53 -7.86 1.27
C LEU A 69 14.33 -8.36 0.05
N TRP A 70 14.82 -7.46 -0.81
CA TRP A 70 15.43 -7.81 -2.09
C TRP A 70 16.67 -8.71 -1.93
N HIS A 71 17.46 -8.46 -0.89
CA HIS A 71 18.66 -9.23 -0.55
C HIS A 71 18.36 -10.68 -0.16
N LEU A 72 17.11 -11.00 0.19
CA LEU A 72 16.62 -12.34 0.48
C LEU A 72 16.04 -13.05 -0.76
N GLY A 73 16.17 -12.44 -1.94
CA GLY A 73 15.66 -12.99 -3.21
C GLY A 73 14.22 -12.63 -3.54
N VAL A 74 13.54 -11.84 -2.69
CA VAL A 74 12.18 -11.37 -2.96
C VAL A 74 12.19 -10.39 -4.13
N ARG A 75 11.28 -10.58 -5.08
CA ARG A 75 11.09 -9.69 -6.25
C ARG A 75 9.68 -9.16 -6.39
N HIS A 76 8.74 -9.77 -5.67
CA HIS A 76 7.33 -9.43 -5.69
C HIS A 76 6.68 -9.88 -4.37
N LEU A 77 5.69 -9.14 -3.93
CA LEU A 77 4.84 -9.52 -2.79
C LEU A 77 3.42 -9.01 -3.04
N ASP A 78 2.43 -9.91 -2.97
CA ASP A 78 1.04 -9.54 -3.22
C ASP A 78 0.47 -8.69 -2.09
N ILE A 79 -0.15 -7.57 -2.47
CA ILE A 79 -0.92 -6.72 -1.56
C ILE A 79 -2.21 -7.45 -1.09
N PRO A 80 -2.73 -7.14 0.12
CA PRO A 80 -2.13 -6.25 1.12
C PRO A 80 -0.88 -6.88 1.75
N ILE A 81 0.13 -6.05 2.03
CA ILE A 81 1.35 -6.48 2.70
C ILE A 81 1.10 -6.51 4.21
N THR A 82 0.68 -7.65 4.72
CA THR A 82 0.43 -7.83 6.15
C THR A 82 1.73 -8.21 6.90
N PRO A 83 1.84 -7.90 8.20
CA PRO A 83 2.97 -8.35 9.02
C PRO A 83 3.21 -9.86 8.94
N GLN A 84 2.15 -10.66 8.83
CA GLN A 84 2.21 -12.12 8.72
C GLN A 84 2.84 -12.57 7.39
N LYS A 85 2.54 -11.91 6.27
CA LYS A 85 3.18 -12.18 4.97
C LYS A 85 4.67 -11.87 5.03
N VAL A 86 5.05 -10.72 5.60
CA VAL A 86 6.46 -10.33 5.76
C VAL A 86 7.19 -11.30 6.70
N TRP A 87 6.59 -11.65 7.83
CA TRP A 87 7.17 -12.60 8.78
C TRP A 87 7.39 -13.98 8.16
N LYS A 88 6.44 -14.48 7.36
CA LYS A 88 6.59 -15.74 6.62
C LYS A 88 7.82 -15.70 5.70
N VAL A 89 7.99 -14.63 4.93
CA VAL A 89 9.16 -14.43 4.06
C VAL A 89 10.46 -14.48 4.87
N LEU A 90 10.54 -13.71 5.97
CA LEU A 90 11.74 -13.64 6.80
C LEU A 90 12.09 -15.01 7.40
N ARG A 91 11.09 -15.72 7.91
CA ARG A 91 11.27 -17.05 8.50
C ARG A 91 11.71 -18.07 7.45
N ASP A 92 11.09 -18.07 6.28
CA ASP A 92 11.43 -19.00 5.20
C ASP A 92 12.84 -18.72 4.64
N ALA A 93 13.32 -17.47 4.73
CA ALA A 93 14.70 -17.07 4.45
C ALA A 93 15.70 -17.35 5.59
N GLY A 94 15.25 -17.91 6.72
CA GLY A 94 16.10 -18.24 7.86
C GLY A 94 16.56 -17.05 8.71
N VAL A 95 15.96 -15.88 8.54
CA VAL A 95 16.24 -14.71 9.38
C VAL A 95 15.71 -14.96 10.79
N ARG A 96 16.59 -14.94 11.80
CA ARG A 96 16.20 -15.06 13.22
C ARG A 96 16.02 -13.66 13.81
N GLY A 97 14.99 -13.49 14.62
CA GLY A 97 14.73 -12.28 15.41
C GLY A 97 15.60 -12.17 16.65
#